data_AF-X1NV31-F1
#
_entry.id   AF-X1NV31-F1
#
_cell.length_a   1.000
_cell.length_b   1.000
_cell.length_c   1.000
_cell.angle_alpha   90.00
_cell.angle_beta   90.00
_cell.angle_gamma   90.00
#
_symmetry.space_group_name_H-M   'P 1'
#
loop_
_entity.id
_entity.type
_entity.pdbx_description
1 polymer ?
#
loop_
_entity_poly.entity_id
_entity_poly.type
_entity_poly.pdbx_seq_one_letter_code
_entity_poly.pdbx_strand_id
1 'polypeptide(L)'
;MVSKLEKSKEYFERFSSKTKFHHDTLEKVYRLCDLIEEINNHPQLKNSLVLKGGTAINFIYFQYPRLSVDIDFNFIGKLGKEEKDSARPDIEKALENLFKFQECKYFFGIKLSVKFWK
;
A
#
# COMPACT_ATOMS: atom_id res chain seq x y z
N MET A 1 2.91 11.67 11.17
CA MET A 1 3.71 12.53 10.29
C MET A 1 5.06 11.87 10.04
N VAL A 2 5.10 10.87 9.17
CA VAL A 2 6.35 10.52 8.50
C VAL A 2 6.46 11.52 7.35
N SER A 3 7.48 12.36 7.38
CA SER A 3 7.67 13.45 6.43
C SER A 3 7.62 12.93 4.98
N LYS A 4 6.80 13.55 4.15
CA LYS A 4 6.64 13.38 2.69
C LYS A 4 7.90 13.84 1.93
N LEU A 5 9.04 13.26 2.29
CA LEU A 5 10.36 13.59 1.77
C LEU A 5 10.80 12.46 0.85
N GLU A 6 10.94 12.78 -0.44
CA GLU A 6 11.66 11.93 -1.37
C GLU A 6 13.04 11.64 -0.77
N LYS A 7 13.29 10.38 -0.46
CA LYS A 7 14.54 9.95 0.17
C LYS A 7 15.58 9.73 -0.92
N SER A 8 16.78 10.27 -0.72
CA SER A 8 17.86 10.12 -1.69
C SER A 8 18.38 8.68 -1.73
N LYS A 9 19.08 8.32 -2.80
CA LYS A 9 19.73 7.01 -2.92
C LYS A 9 20.67 6.74 -1.74
N GLU A 10 21.43 7.75 -1.32
CA GLU A 10 22.37 7.66 -0.18
C GLU A 10 21.64 7.36 1.14
N TYR A 11 20.39 7.82 1.30
CA TYR A 11 19.58 7.48 2.46
C TYR A 11 19.30 5.98 2.53
N PHE A 12 18.87 5.38 1.41
CA PHE A 12 18.55 3.96 1.35
C PHE A 12 19.80 3.07 1.38
N GLU A 13 20.91 3.51 0.80
CA GLU A 13 22.20 2.81 0.93
C GLU A 13 22.65 2.74 2.40
N ARG A 14 22.61 3.88 3.10
CA ARG A 14 22.95 3.92 4.54
C ARG A 14 22.01 3.07 5.37
N PHE A 15 20.71 3.08 5.05
CA PHE A 15 19.72 2.32 5.80
C PHE A 15 19.82 0.81 5.53
N SER A 16 20.16 0.45 4.30
CA SER A 16 20.51 -0.92 3.90
C SER A 16 21.67 -1.45 4.71
N SER A 17 22.76 -0.69 4.88
CA SER A 17 23.90 -1.11 5.71
C SER A 17 23.52 -1.38 7.17
N LYS A 18 22.60 -0.59 7.74
CA LYS A 18 22.18 -0.72 9.15
C LYS A 18 21.21 -1.89 9.37
N THR A 19 20.29 -2.11 8.43
CA THR A 19 19.20 -3.08 8.58
C THR A 19 19.49 -4.42 7.92
N LYS A 20 20.52 -4.47 7.06
CA LYS A 20 20.87 -5.61 6.20
C LYS A 20 19.82 -5.97 5.14
N PHE A 21 18.78 -5.14 4.97
CA PHE A 21 17.85 -5.27 3.86
C PHE A 21 18.40 -4.61 2.60
N HIS A 22 18.01 -5.12 1.44
CA HIS A 22 18.42 -4.53 0.16
C HIS A 22 17.81 -3.13 0.00
N HIS A 23 18.61 -2.18 -0.50
CA HIS A 23 18.18 -0.78 -0.65
C HIS A 23 16.92 -0.62 -1.50
N ASP A 24 16.82 -1.33 -2.65
CA ASP A 24 15.60 -1.33 -3.48
C ASP A 24 14.35 -1.80 -2.72
N THR A 25 14.51 -2.79 -1.84
CA THR A 25 13.40 -3.31 -1.05
C THR A 25 12.96 -2.31 0.00
N LEU A 26 13.91 -1.61 0.63
CA LEU A 26 13.63 -0.54 1.58
C LEU A 26 12.89 0.62 0.91
N GLU A 27 13.31 1.02 -0.29
CA GLU A 27 12.64 2.06 -1.05
C GLU A 27 11.21 1.67 -1.40
N LYS A 28 10.99 0.45 -1.91
CA LYS A 28 9.65 -0.06 -2.20
C LYS A 28 8.75 -0.06 -0.97
N VAL A 29 9.25 -0.53 0.18
CA VAL A 29 8.51 -0.53 1.44
C VAL A 29 8.17 0.89 1.90
N TYR A 30 9.08 1.84 1.74
CA TYR A 30 8.81 3.24 2.07
C TYR A 30 7.67 3.81 1.20
N ARG A 31 7.75 3.58 -0.12
CA ARG A 31 6.69 3.99 -1.07
C ARG A 31 5.35 3.30 -0.78
N LEU A 32 5.38 2.06 -0.33
CA LEU A 32 4.18 1.34 0.11
C LEU A 32 3.52 1.98 1.34
N CYS A 33 4.32 2.42 2.32
CA CYS A 33 3.78 3.14 3.47
C CYS A 33 3.06 4.42 3.05
N ASP A 34 3.66 5.19 2.12
CA ASP A 34 3.04 6.41 1.58
C ASP A 34 1.73 6.10 0.85
N LEU A 35 1.71 5.05 0.02
CA LEU A 35 0.50 4.62 -0.68
C LEU A 35 -0.61 4.17 0.28
N ILE A 36 -0.28 3.43 1.34
CA ILE A 36 -1.25 3.02 2.37
C ILE A 36 -1.82 4.25 3.07
N GLU A 37 -0.99 5.26 3.37
CA GLU A 37 -1.45 6.52 3.96
C GLU A 37 -2.40 7.29 3.01
N GLU A 38 -2.09 7.37 1.72
CA GLU A 38 -2.98 7.99 0.73
C GLU A 38 -4.32 7.25 0.58
N ILE A 39 -4.30 5.90 0.58
CA ILE A 39 -5.53 5.08 0.59
C ILE A 39 -6.37 5.39 1.84
N ASN A 40 -5.71 5.54 3.00
CA ASN A 40 -6.38 5.84 4.27
C ASN A 40 -6.89 7.29 4.36
N ASN A 41 -6.30 8.22 3.62
CA ASN A 41 -6.77 9.60 3.50
C ASN A 41 -7.92 9.76 2.49
N HIS A 42 -8.06 8.82 1.54
CA HIS A 42 -9.12 8.88 0.55
C HIS A 42 -10.50 8.61 1.17
N PRO A 43 -11.48 9.54 1.08
CA PRO A 43 -12.76 9.46 1.80
C PRO A 43 -13.56 8.18 1.56
N GLN A 44 -13.55 7.67 0.33
CA GLN A 44 -14.23 6.43 -0.05
C GLN A 44 -13.45 5.17 0.32
N LEU A 45 -12.15 5.12 0.05
CA LEU A 45 -11.35 3.91 0.19
C LEU A 45 -11.10 3.55 1.65
N LYS A 46 -10.89 4.54 2.53
CA LYS A 46 -10.64 4.33 3.96
C LYS A 46 -11.75 3.55 4.67
N ASN A 47 -12.99 3.72 4.22
CA ASN A 47 -14.17 3.05 4.79
C ASN A 47 -14.52 1.75 4.06
N SER A 48 -13.86 1.50 2.92
CA SER A 48 -14.21 0.42 2.00
C SER A 48 -13.15 -0.69 1.98
N LEU A 49 -11.92 -0.39 2.40
CA LEU A 49 -10.78 -1.30 2.30
C LEU A 49 -10.14 -1.53 3.68
N VAL A 50 -9.77 -2.77 3.96
CA VAL A 50 -8.94 -3.12 5.11
C VAL A 50 -7.68 -3.86 4.65
N LEU A 51 -6.52 -3.42 5.14
CA LEU A 51 -5.23 -4.06 4.84
C LEU A 51 -5.18 -5.45 5.48
N LYS A 52 -4.67 -6.43 4.75
CA LYS A 52 -4.52 -7.81 5.22
C LYS A 52 -3.21 -8.43 4.73
N GLY A 53 -3.06 -9.73 5.02
CA GLY A 53 -1.95 -10.54 4.52
C GLY A 53 -0.65 -10.33 5.29
N GLY A 54 0.45 -10.83 4.71
CA GLY A 54 1.76 -10.80 5.35
C GLY A 54 2.28 -9.39 5.63
N THR A 55 1.88 -8.40 4.82
CA THR A 55 2.27 -7.00 4.99
C THR A 55 1.60 -6.36 6.21
N ALA A 56 0.30 -6.61 6.43
CA ALA A 56 -0.39 -6.17 7.64
C ALA A 56 0.28 -6.73 8.90
N ILE A 57 0.54 -8.05 8.91
CA ILE A 57 1.16 -8.71 10.06
C ILE A 57 2.58 -8.18 10.29
N ASN A 58 3.35 -7.97 9.23
CA ASN A 58 4.72 -7.48 9.31
C ASN A 58 4.83 -6.04 9.83
N PHE A 59 3.85 -5.19 9.51
CA PHE A 59 3.84 -3.80 9.98
C PHE A 59 3.22 -3.62 11.36
N ILE A 60 2.22 -4.43 11.72
CA ILE A 60 1.44 -4.23 12.95
C ILE A 60 1.96 -5.09 14.11
N TYR A 61 2.38 -6.34 13.83
CA TYR A 61 2.65 -7.33 14.88
C TYR A 61 4.13 -7.66 15.04
N PHE A 62 4.89 -7.65 13.95
CA PHE A 62 6.31 -7.98 13.99
C PHE A 62 7.21 -6.74 13.89
N GLN A 63 8.43 -6.86 14.41
CA GLN A 63 9.49 -5.86 14.23
C GLN A 63 10.22 -6.04 12.89
N TYR A 64 9.47 -6.14 11.79
CA TYR A 64 10.00 -6.29 10.42
C TYR A 64 11.01 -7.45 10.20
N PRO A 65 10.72 -8.71 10.60
CA PRO A 65 11.63 -9.85 10.39
C PRO A 65 11.90 -10.12 8.90
N ARG A 66 11.02 -9.65 8.02
CA ARG A 66 11.20 -9.60 6.57
C ARG A 66 10.56 -8.34 6.02
N LEU A 67 10.96 -7.89 4.84
CA LEU A 67 10.24 -6.86 4.11
C LEU A 67 9.30 -7.52 3.10
N SER A 68 8.07 -7.01 3.03
CA SER A 68 7.04 -7.45 2.08
C SER A 68 6.72 -6.30 1.15
N VAL A 69 6.75 -6.55 -0.15
CA VAL A 69 6.53 -5.54 -1.20
C VAL A 69 5.19 -5.68 -1.92
N ASP A 70 4.37 -6.63 -1.47
CA ASP A 70 2.99 -6.80 -1.94
C ASP A 70 2.03 -6.19 -0.92
N ILE A 71 0.93 -5.61 -1.39
CA ILE A 71 -0.15 -5.13 -0.52
C ILE A 71 -1.47 -5.78 -0.90
N ASP A 72 -2.13 -6.35 0.10
CA ASP A 72 -3.41 -7.03 -0.06
C ASP A 72 -4.49 -6.31 0.76
N PHE A 73 -5.61 -6.02 0.12
CA PHE A 73 -6.79 -5.47 0.79
C PHE A 73 -7.99 -6.41 0.66
N ASN A 74 -8.86 -6.37 1.66
CA ASN A 74 -10.23 -6.83 1.54
C ASN A 74 -11.14 -5.62 1.34
N PHE A 75 -12.11 -5.75 0.45
CA PHE A 75 -13.25 -4.85 0.45
C PHE A 75 -14.20 -5.22 1.59
N ILE A 76 -14.55 -4.22 2.41
CA ILE A 76 -15.45 -4.31 3.58
C ILE A 76 -16.62 -3.31 3.50
N GLY A 77 -16.70 -2.51 2.43
CA GLY A 77 -17.88 -1.68 2.18
C GLY A 77 -19.09 -2.56 1.85
N LYS A 78 -20.30 -2.06 2.15
CA LYS A 78 -21.64 -2.59 1.76
C LYS A 78 -21.81 -4.12 1.79
N LEU A 79 -22.67 -4.61 2.69
CA LEU A 79 -22.78 -6.04 3.02
C LEU A 79 -23.53 -6.88 1.97
N GLY A 80 -24.22 -6.28 0.99
CA GLY A 80 -24.93 -6.98 -0.08
C GLY A 80 -24.09 -7.24 -1.34
N LYS A 81 -24.30 -8.39 -2.00
CA LYS A 81 -23.61 -8.74 -3.27
C LYS A 81 -23.83 -7.72 -4.38
N GLU A 82 -25.07 -7.31 -4.62
CA GLU A 82 -25.42 -6.32 -5.66
C GLU A 82 -24.83 -4.94 -5.35
N GLU A 83 -24.81 -4.58 -4.06
CA GLU A 83 -24.23 -3.32 -3.58
C GLU A 83 -22.70 -3.30 -3.73
N LYS A 84 -22.05 -4.45 -3.55
CA LYS A 84 -20.62 -4.64 -3.78
C LYS A 84 -20.29 -4.58 -5.27
N ASP A 85 -21.05 -5.29 -6.10
CA ASP A 85 -20.82 -5.32 -7.55
C ASP A 85 -21.03 -3.93 -8.17
N SER A 86 -21.96 -3.13 -7.64
CA SER A 86 -22.13 -1.73 -8.03
C SER A 86 -21.05 -0.79 -7.48
N ALA A 87 -20.49 -1.04 -6.29
CA ALA A 87 -19.42 -0.21 -5.72
C ALA A 87 -18.04 -0.50 -6.32
N ARG A 88 -17.81 -1.72 -6.81
CA ARG A 88 -16.51 -2.19 -7.29
C ARG A 88 -15.87 -1.28 -8.36
N PRO A 89 -16.56 -0.84 -9.42
CA PRO A 89 -15.96 0.02 -10.45
C PRO A 89 -15.44 1.35 -9.89
N ASP A 90 -16.15 1.94 -8.94
CA ASP A 90 -15.74 3.20 -8.32
C ASP A 90 -14.49 3.02 -7.45
N ILE A 91 -14.41 1.91 -6.72
CA ILE A 91 -13.24 1.57 -5.90
C ILE A 91 -12.02 1.30 -6.78
N GLU A 92 -12.17 0.51 -7.84
CA GLU A 92 -11.10 0.23 -8.80
C GLU A 92 -10.62 1.53 -9.45
N LYS A 93 -11.53 2.42 -9.88
CA LYS A 93 -11.19 3.72 -10.46
C LYS A 93 -10.49 4.65 -9.47
N ALA A 94 -10.94 4.70 -8.21
CA ALA A 94 -10.30 5.50 -7.18
C ALA A 94 -8.87 5.02 -6.90
N LEU A 95 -8.66 3.70 -6.86
CA LEU A 95 -7.33 3.11 -6.74
C LEU A 95 -6.47 3.45 -7.95
N GLU A 96 -6.96 3.24 -9.18
CA GLU A 96 -6.23 3.59 -10.41
C GLU A 96 -5.80 5.05 -10.45
N ASN A 97 -6.64 5.98 -10.00
CA ASN A 97 -6.29 7.40 -9.94
C ASN A 97 -5.18 7.68 -8.93
N LEU A 98 -5.22 7.03 -7.75
CA LEU A 98 -4.12 7.10 -6.79
C LEU A 98 -2.84 6.51 -7.37
N PHE A 99 -2.92 5.37 -8.07
CA PHE A 99 -1.75 4.75 -8.70
C PHE A 99 -1.17 5.59 -9.82
N LYS A 100 -1.98 6.17 -10.72
CA LYS A 100 -1.47 7.06 -11.77
C LYS A 100 -0.77 8.27 -11.17
N PHE A 101 -1.34 8.86 -10.13
CA PHE A 101 -0.69 9.95 -9.41
C PHE A 101 0.63 9.51 -8.77
N GLN A 102 0.70 8.28 -8.26
CA GLN A 102 1.94 7.70 -7.77
C GLN A 102 2.90 7.32 -8.90
N GLU A 103 2.50 6.78 -10.05
CA GLU A 103 3.36 6.50 -11.21
C GLU A 103 4.00 7.77 -11.76
N CYS A 104 3.22 8.86 -11.85
CA CYS A 104 3.73 10.18 -12.19
C CYS A 104 4.76 10.70 -11.18
N LYS A 105 4.83 10.10 -10.00
CA LYS A 105 5.83 10.41 -8.99
C LYS A 105 6.95 9.38 -9.00
N TYR A 106 6.65 8.07 -8.87
CA TYR A 106 7.56 6.95 -8.67
C TYR A 106 6.85 5.60 -8.93
N PHE A 107 7.39 4.72 -9.78
CA PHE A 107 6.93 3.32 -9.84
C PHE A 107 8.08 2.33 -10.02
N PHE A 108 8.16 1.32 -9.13
CA PHE A 108 8.97 0.12 -9.30
C PHE A 108 8.32 -1.10 -8.65
N GLY A 109 7.59 -1.90 -9.44
CA GLY A 109 7.33 -3.33 -9.16
C GLY A 109 6.52 -3.65 -7.90
N ILE A 110 5.62 -2.77 -7.45
CA ILE A 110 4.67 -3.04 -6.36
C ILE A 110 3.44 -3.74 -6.94
N LYS A 111 2.99 -4.82 -6.28
CA LYS A 111 1.74 -5.52 -6.64
C LYS A 111 0.65 -5.21 -5.61
N LEU A 112 -0.46 -4.64 -6.07
CA LEU A 112 -1.69 -4.49 -5.29
C LEU A 112 -2.68 -5.59 -5.67
N SER A 113 -3.35 -6.17 -4.66
CA SER A 113 -4.57 -6.96 -4.87
C SER A 113 -5.68 -6.51 -3.93
N VAL A 114 -6.89 -6.38 -4.47
CA VAL A 114 -8.13 -6.17 -3.69
C VAL A 114 -9.01 -7.39 -3.87
N LYS A 115 -9.38 -8.05 -2.76
CA LYS A 115 -10.34 -9.16 -2.77
C LYS A 115 -11.74 -8.66 -2.43
N PHE A 116 -12.67 -8.94 -3.32
CA PHE A 116 -14.11 -8.78 -3.13
C PHE A 116 -14.69 -10.17 -2.81
N TRP A 117 -15.17 -10.38 -1.59
CA TRP A 117 -15.77 -11.66 -1.17
C TRP A 117 -17.10 -11.88 -1.89
N LYS A 118 -17.51 -13.14 -2.08
CA LYS A 118 -18.80 -13.48 -2.70
C LYS A 118 -19.95 -13.27 -1.73
#